data_AF-A0A381EGT1-F1
#
_entry.id   AF-A0A381EGT1-F1
#
_cell.length_a   1.000
_cell.length_b   1.000
_cell.length_c   1.000
_cell.angle_alpha   90.00
_cell.angle_beta   90.00
_cell.angle_gamma   90.00
#
_symmetry.space_group_name_H-M   'P 1'
#
loop_
_entity.id
_entity.type
_entity.pdbx_description
1 polymer ?
#
loop_
_entity_poly.entity_id
_entity_poly.type
_entity_poly.pdbx_seq_one_letter_code
_entity_poly.pdbx_strand_id
1 'polypeptide(L)'
;MALKGYESNTFLTMEEANKMGATLKKELDENGKEKLTANGKTAYVKGVKIPYIEKGKWVPQVDKNGNTVQVQAKDKEGKLKFDENGKPIMRDLKEFIPHKEPIIETTTLYHSSQFNNLDPSKFKAKDMNKVHQKREYFAKNPEALNKTEMVNSLTINSKIIEKLNNFLKSFKAGKNYEVVKQFKEKNLFKTLDMKAKKQSSISM
;
A
#
# COMPACT_ATOMS: atom_id res chain seq x y z
N MET A 1 7.50 10.53 -2.30
CA MET A 1 6.34 11.20 -2.94
C MET A 1 5.17 11.13 -1.97
N ALA A 2 4.65 12.27 -1.53
CA ALA A 2 3.41 12.33 -0.75
C ALA A 2 2.27 11.82 -1.63
N LEU A 3 1.67 10.69 -1.26
CA LEU A 3 0.50 10.17 -1.97
C LEU A 3 -0.59 11.27 -1.89
N LYS A 4 -1.11 11.74 -3.03
CA LYS A 4 -2.17 12.79 -3.08
C LYS A 4 -1.84 14.11 -2.33
N GLY A 5 -0.56 14.44 -2.11
CA GLY A 5 -0.17 15.69 -1.45
C GLY A 5 -0.33 15.70 0.08
N TYR A 6 -0.49 14.54 0.72
CA TYR A 6 -0.52 14.48 2.18
C TYR A 6 0.84 14.78 2.82
N GLU A 7 0.84 15.56 3.90
CA GLU A 7 2.07 15.96 4.62
C GLU A 7 2.76 14.79 5.32
N SER A 8 2.02 13.71 5.63
CA SER A 8 2.55 12.53 6.29
C SER A 8 2.33 11.26 5.47
N ASN A 9 3.13 10.23 5.74
CA ASN A 9 2.97 8.90 5.14
C ASN A 9 2.14 7.96 6.03
N THR A 10 1.28 8.50 6.89
CA THR A 10 0.49 7.72 7.85
C THR A 10 -0.86 7.34 7.26
N PHE A 11 -1.00 6.07 6.93
CA PHE A 11 -2.22 5.49 6.38
C PHE A 11 -2.71 4.33 7.24
N LEU A 12 -4.02 4.20 7.33
CA LEU A 12 -4.70 3.21 8.16
C LEU A 12 -5.86 2.59 7.37
N THR A 13 -6.15 1.34 7.67
CA THR A 13 -7.44 0.74 7.31
C THR A 13 -8.56 1.36 8.15
N MET A 14 -9.80 1.24 7.68
CA MET A 14 -10.97 1.65 8.46
C MET A 14 -11.07 0.90 9.78
N GLU A 15 -10.74 -0.40 9.78
CA GLU A 15 -10.80 -1.24 10.98
C GLU A 15 -9.83 -0.76 12.07
N GLU A 16 -8.60 -0.42 11.69
CA GLU A 16 -7.60 0.13 12.62
C GLU A 16 -8.05 1.46 13.21
N ALA A 17 -8.56 2.37 12.37
CA ALA A 17 -9.07 3.66 12.82
C ALA A 17 -10.26 3.50 13.78
N ASN A 18 -11.21 2.61 13.46
CA ASN A 18 -12.36 2.31 14.31
C ASN A 18 -11.93 1.77 15.69
N LYS A 19 -10.94 0.87 15.74
CA LYS A 19 -10.37 0.36 17.00
C LYS A 19 -9.74 1.47 17.85
N MET A 20 -9.33 2.59 17.24
CA MET A 20 -8.80 3.75 17.94
C MET A 20 -9.89 4.74 18.39
N GLY A 21 -11.15 4.51 18.01
CA GLY A 21 -12.29 5.40 18.26
C GLY A 21 -12.47 6.49 17.20
N ALA A 22 -11.74 6.41 16.09
CA ALA A 22 -11.78 7.41 15.04
C ALA A 22 -12.90 7.13 14.02
N THR A 23 -13.45 8.18 13.43
CA THR A 23 -14.50 8.07 12.40
C THR A 23 -14.07 8.77 11.12
N LEU A 24 -14.47 8.23 9.97
CA LEU A 24 -14.07 8.78 8.67
C LEU A 24 -14.79 10.11 8.41
N LYS A 25 -14.08 11.10 7.88
CA LYS A 25 -14.67 12.40 7.50
C LYS A 25 -15.65 12.25 6.34
N LYS A 26 -16.69 13.07 6.37
CA LYS A 26 -17.66 13.20 5.28
C LYS A 26 -17.02 13.96 4.12
N GLU A 27 -17.42 13.62 2.89
CA GLU A 27 -17.05 14.38 1.71
C GLU A 27 -17.91 15.65 1.65
N LEU A 28 -17.29 16.81 1.47
CA LEU A 28 -17.98 18.09 1.36
C LEU A 28 -18.06 18.53 -0.11
N ASP A 29 -19.12 19.21 -0.48
CA ASP A 29 -19.26 19.88 -1.77
C ASP A 29 -18.53 21.25 -1.80
N GLU A 30 -18.56 21.93 -2.94
CA GLU A 30 -17.92 23.24 -3.13
C GLU A 30 -18.48 24.34 -2.20
N ASN A 31 -19.67 24.11 -1.62
CA ASN A 31 -20.33 25.02 -0.69
C ASN A 31 -20.15 24.60 0.78
N GLY A 32 -19.33 23.59 1.05
CA GLY A 32 -19.07 23.07 2.40
C GLY A 32 -20.19 22.22 3.00
N LYS A 33 -21.20 21.82 2.22
CA LYS A 33 -22.27 20.92 2.65
C LYS A 33 -21.91 19.46 2.41
N GLU A 34 -22.53 18.56 3.15
CA GLU A 34 -22.32 17.12 3.00
C GLU A 34 -22.74 16.65 1.61
N LYS A 35 -21.79 16.10 0.87
CA LYS A 35 -22.06 15.50 -0.43
C LYS A 35 -22.84 14.21 -0.23
N LEU A 36 -23.85 13.99 -1.07
CA LEU A 36 -24.61 12.74 -1.10
C LEU A 36 -24.10 11.83 -2.22
N THR A 37 -24.15 10.53 -1.97
CA THR A 37 -23.98 9.49 -2.99
C THR A 37 -25.18 9.47 -3.93
N ALA A 38 -25.06 8.79 -5.08
CA ALA A 38 -26.16 8.60 -6.03
C ALA A 38 -27.41 7.97 -5.38
N ASN A 39 -27.24 7.27 -4.25
CA ASN A 39 -28.31 6.61 -3.50
C ASN A 39 -28.83 7.48 -2.33
N GLY A 40 -28.50 8.78 -2.27
CA GLY A 40 -28.99 9.70 -1.24
C GLY A 40 -28.33 9.56 0.14
N LYS A 41 -27.35 8.66 0.31
CA LYS A 41 -26.58 8.51 1.57
C LYS A 41 -25.40 9.47 1.62
N THR A 42 -25.00 9.92 2.79
CA THR A 42 -23.78 10.74 2.99
C THR A 42 -22.54 10.08 2.37
N ALA A 43 -21.82 10.82 1.54
CA ALA A 43 -20.54 10.41 0.99
C ALA A 43 -19.42 10.65 2.00
N TYR A 44 -18.43 9.76 2.01
CA TYR A 44 -17.24 9.87 2.84
C TYR A 44 -16.01 10.06 1.97
N VAL A 45 -14.97 10.66 2.55
CA VAL A 45 -13.70 10.88 1.85
C VAL A 45 -13.13 9.56 1.31
N LYS A 46 -12.63 9.61 0.07
CA LYS A 46 -12.16 8.40 -0.62
C LYS A 46 -10.74 8.02 -0.19
N GLY A 47 -10.57 6.75 0.17
CA GLY A 47 -9.26 6.14 0.41
C GLY A 47 -8.52 5.80 -0.89
N VAL A 48 -7.41 5.10 -0.75
CA VAL A 48 -6.63 4.52 -1.85
C VAL A 48 -6.73 3.01 -1.77
N LYS A 49 -7.16 2.38 -2.86
CA LYS A 49 -7.19 0.93 -2.98
C LYS A 49 -5.79 0.41 -3.28
N ILE A 50 -5.30 -0.49 -2.44
CA ILE A 50 -4.00 -1.13 -2.57
C ILE A 50 -4.22 -2.62 -2.79
N PRO A 51 -3.78 -3.17 -3.94
CA PRO A 51 -3.77 -4.62 -4.14
C PRO A 51 -2.63 -5.23 -3.33
N TYR A 52 -2.87 -6.41 -2.77
CA TYR A 52 -1.85 -7.21 -2.10
C TYR A 52 -2.07 -8.70 -2.37
N ILE A 53 -1.02 -9.49 -2.22
CA ILE A 53 -1.10 -10.94 -2.37
C ILE A 53 -1.40 -11.55 -1.00
N GLU A 54 -2.54 -12.21 -0.87
CA GLU A 54 -2.92 -12.95 0.33
C GLU A 54 -2.60 -14.43 0.13
N LYS A 55 -1.85 -15.00 1.08
CA LYS A 55 -1.41 -16.41 1.04
C LYS A 55 -2.28 -17.33 1.91
N GLY A 56 -3.22 -16.77 2.64
CA GLY A 56 -4.05 -17.45 3.61
C GLY A 56 -4.65 -16.45 4.60
N LYS A 57 -5.65 -16.91 5.33
CA LYS A 57 -6.43 -16.06 6.25
C LYS A 57 -6.33 -16.58 7.69
N TRP A 58 -6.34 -15.65 8.64
CA TRP A 58 -6.49 -15.98 10.05
C TRP A 58 -7.97 -16.01 10.41
N VAL A 59 -8.47 -17.18 10.80
CA VAL A 59 -9.86 -17.37 11.25
C VAL A 59 -9.91 -17.72 12.73
N PRO A 60 -10.97 -17.30 13.45
CA PRO A 60 -11.18 -17.73 14.83
C PRO A 60 -11.24 -19.26 14.90
N GLN A 61 -10.48 -19.83 15.85
CA GLN A 61 -10.57 -21.25 16.14
C GLN A 61 -11.88 -21.52 16.88
N VAL A 62 -12.60 -22.54 16.43
CA VAL A 62 -13.86 -22.97 17.05
C VAL A 62 -13.66 -24.27 17.82
N ASP A 63 -14.36 -24.41 18.94
CA ASP A 63 -14.41 -25.66 19.71
C ASP A 63 -15.37 -26.69 19.05
N LYS A 64 -15.49 -27.87 19.67
CA LYS A 64 -16.40 -28.94 19.18
C LYS A 64 -17.88 -28.54 19.16
N ASN A 65 -18.24 -27.46 19.86
CA ASN A 65 -19.60 -26.95 19.97
C ASN A 65 -19.83 -25.74 19.04
N GLY A 66 -18.81 -25.32 18.27
CA GLY A 66 -18.88 -24.18 17.35
C GLY A 66 -18.64 -22.82 17.99
N ASN A 67 -18.22 -22.76 19.26
CA ASN A 67 -17.91 -21.49 19.94
C ASN A 67 -16.46 -21.09 19.72
N THR A 68 -16.17 -19.79 19.68
CA THR A 68 -14.80 -19.30 19.54
C THR A 68 -13.97 -19.62 20.79
N VAL A 69 -12.79 -20.19 20.57
CA VAL A 69 -11.84 -20.47 21.65
C VAL A 69 -11.19 -19.16 22.09
N GLN A 70 -11.27 -18.85 23.38
CA GLN A 70 -10.65 -17.67 23.96
C GLN A 70 -9.49 -18.03 24.89
N VAL A 71 -8.42 -17.23 24.84
CA VAL A 71 -7.26 -17.35 25.72
C VAL A 71 -6.93 -16.02 26.36
N GLN A 72 -6.35 -16.04 27.56
CA GLN A 72 -5.92 -14.81 28.21
C GLN A 72 -4.78 -14.14 27.42
N ALA A 73 -4.89 -12.84 27.19
CA ALA A 73 -3.89 -12.05 26.48
C ALA A 73 -2.61 -11.94 27.32
N LYS A 74 -1.47 -11.98 26.63
CA LYS A 74 -0.15 -11.75 27.22
C LYS A 74 0.45 -10.44 26.73
N ASP A 75 1.28 -9.80 27.56
CA ASP A 75 2.10 -8.66 27.16
C ASP A 75 3.33 -9.10 26.35
N LYS A 76 4.25 -8.17 26.05
CA LYS A 76 5.43 -8.45 25.22
C LYS A 76 6.44 -9.34 25.96
N GLU A 77 6.38 -9.35 27.28
CA GLU A 77 7.23 -10.06 28.22
C GLU A 77 6.63 -11.43 28.59
N GLY A 78 5.43 -11.74 28.09
CA GLY A 78 4.74 -13.03 28.29
C GLY A 78 3.89 -13.10 29.55
N LYS A 79 3.74 -12.00 30.30
CA LYS A 79 2.87 -11.92 31.49
C LYS A 79 1.42 -11.73 31.08
N LEU A 80 0.52 -12.24 31.90
CA LEU A 80 -0.93 -12.18 31.68
C LEU A 80 -1.45 -10.76 31.85
N LYS A 81 -2.33 -10.33 30.93
CA LYS A 81 -2.94 -9.00 30.96
C LYS A 81 -4.26 -9.01 31.72
N PHE A 82 -4.49 -7.92 32.46
CA PHE A 82 -5.72 -7.62 33.18
C PHE A 82 -6.23 -6.23 32.76
N ASP A 83 -7.54 -6.03 32.85
CA ASP A 83 -8.18 -4.73 32.65
C ASP A 83 -7.99 -3.84 33.89
N GLU A 84 -8.52 -2.60 33.83
CA GLU A 84 -8.43 -1.62 34.92
C GLU A 84 -9.12 -2.09 36.21
N ASN A 85 -10.01 -3.07 36.13
CA ASN A 85 -10.74 -3.66 37.25
C ASN A 85 -10.12 -4.99 37.73
N GLY A 86 -8.95 -5.37 37.21
CA GLY A 86 -8.28 -6.62 37.56
C GLY A 86 -8.88 -7.88 36.93
N LYS A 87 -9.77 -7.76 35.95
CA LYS A 87 -10.32 -8.92 35.21
C LYS A 87 -9.39 -9.33 34.07
N PRO A 88 -9.24 -10.63 33.77
CA PRO A 88 -8.38 -11.12 32.70
C PRO A 88 -8.86 -10.59 31.34
N ILE A 89 -7.95 -10.02 30.55
CA ILE A 89 -8.26 -9.63 29.17
C ILE A 89 -8.21 -10.89 28.30
N MET A 90 -9.34 -11.28 27.74
CA MET A 90 -9.46 -12.43 26.84
C MET A 90 -9.28 -12.02 25.38
N ARG A 91 -8.75 -12.91 24.55
CA ARG A 91 -8.67 -12.76 23.10
C ARG A 91 -9.04 -14.06 22.40
N ASP A 92 -9.67 -13.95 21.23
CA ASP A 92 -9.95 -15.12 20.39
C ASP A 92 -8.64 -15.72 19.87
N LEU A 93 -8.51 -17.03 20.02
CA LEU A 93 -7.44 -17.80 19.40
C LEU A 93 -7.75 -17.91 17.91
N LYS A 94 -6.76 -17.63 17.07
CA LYS A 94 -6.89 -17.70 15.62
C LYS A 94 -5.96 -18.75 15.05
N GLU A 95 -6.42 -19.47 14.05
CA GLU A 95 -5.61 -20.38 13.24
C GLU A 95 -5.40 -19.79 11.84
N PHE A 96 -4.24 -20.07 11.26
CA PHE A 96 -3.91 -19.64 9.90
C PHE A 96 -4.30 -20.74 8.92
N ILE A 97 -5.25 -20.43 8.04
CA ILE A 97 -5.65 -21.32 6.95
C ILE A 97 -4.95 -20.83 5.67
N PRO A 98 -3.92 -21.54 5.17
CA PRO A 98 -3.27 -21.20 3.92
C PRO A 98 -4.25 -21.38 2.75
N HIS A 99 -4.16 -20.49 1.75
CA HIS A 99 -4.83 -20.72 0.48
C HIS A 99 -4.06 -21.74 -0.34
N LYS A 100 -4.79 -22.50 -1.18
CA LYS A 100 -4.17 -23.46 -2.12
C LYS A 100 -3.21 -22.73 -3.08
N GLU A 101 -3.59 -21.55 -3.52
CA GLU A 101 -2.78 -20.65 -4.33
C GLU A 101 -2.90 -19.22 -3.79
N PRO A 102 -1.87 -18.37 -3.95
CA PRO A 102 -1.96 -16.97 -3.54
C PRO A 102 -3.02 -16.24 -4.36
N ILE A 103 -3.86 -15.46 -3.69
CA ILE A 103 -4.90 -14.65 -4.34
C ILE A 103 -4.54 -13.17 -4.28
N ILE A 104 -5.01 -12.41 -5.26
CA ILE A 104 -4.90 -10.94 -5.25
C ILE A 104 -6.12 -10.37 -4.55
N GLU A 105 -5.89 -9.70 -3.45
CA GLU A 105 -6.92 -9.00 -2.68
C GLU A 105 -6.71 -7.50 -2.70
N THR A 106 -7.74 -6.74 -2.32
CA THR A 106 -7.62 -5.29 -2.22
C THR A 106 -8.00 -4.80 -0.83
N THR A 107 -7.16 -3.94 -0.27
CA THR A 107 -7.50 -3.19 0.95
C THR A 107 -7.61 -1.71 0.64
N THR A 108 -8.43 -1.00 1.40
CA THR A 108 -8.58 0.46 1.25
C THR A 108 -7.86 1.14 2.41
N LEU A 109 -6.89 1.99 2.07
CA LEU A 109 -6.14 2.79 3.03
C LEU A 109 -6.60 4.24 3.00
N TYR A 110 -6.74 4.82 4.18
CA TYR A 110 -7.11 6.22 4.39
C TYR A 110 -5.97 6.93 5.10
N HIS A 111 -5.66 8.15 4.69
CA HIS A 111 -4.65 8.96 5.37
C HIS A 111 -5.17 9.39 6.74
N SER A 112 -4.29 9.50 7.74
CA SER A 112 -4.63 9.90 9.12
C SER A 112 -5.50 11.17 9.20
N SER A 113 -5.22 12.19 8.38
CA SER A 113 -5.99 13.44 8.34
C SER A 113 -7.43 13.29 7.84
N GLN A 114 -7.77 12.15 7.25
CA GLN A 114 -9.12 11.84 6.75
C GLN A 114 -10.07 11.38 7.86
N PHE A 115 -9.59 11.24 9.10
CA PHE A 115 -10.40 10.83 10.24
C PHE A 115 -10.65 11.98 11.22
N ASN A 116 -11.77 11.90 11.93
CA ASN A 116 -12.08 12.67 13.12
C ASN A 116 -11.68 11.85 14.36
N ASN A 117 -11.25 12.53 15.43
CA ASN A 117 -10.94 11.92 16.73
C ASN A 117 -9.86 10.82 16.68
N LEU A 118 -8.97 10.91 15.71
CA LEU A 118 -7.83 10.00 15.59
C LEU A 118 -6.73 10.49 16.52
N ASP A 119 -6.48 9.74 17.59
CA ASP A 119 -5.43 10.02 18.57
C ASP A 119 -4.07 9.48 18.09
N PRO A 120 -3.12 10.35 17.70
CA PRO A 120 -1.83 9.92 17.20
C PRO A 120 -0.96 9.21 18.25
N SER A 121 -1.23 9.42 19.54
CA SER A 121 -0.48 8.78 20.63
C SER A 121 -0.68 7.25 20.65
N LYS A 122 -1.79 6.77 20.06
CA LYS A 122 -2.08 5.33 19.90
C LYS A 122 -1.28 4.69 18.77
N PHE A 123 -0.61 5.49 17.91
CA PHE A 123 0.25 4.95 16.88
C PHE A 123 1.53 4.39 17.48
N LYS A 124 1.80 3.13 17.14
CA LYS A 124 3.08 2.52 17.45
C LYS A 124 4.11 2.99 16.44
N ALA A 125 5.22 3.54 16.91
CA ALA A 125 6.37 3.79 16.08
C ALA A 125 6.78 2.48 15.39
N LYS A 126 6.93 2.52 14.06
CA LYS A 126 7.38 1.36 13.31
C LYS A 126 8.88 1.21 13.51
N ASP A 127 9.32 0.02 13.91
CA ASP A 127 10.74 -0.31 13.92
C ASP A 127 11.27 -0.31 12.48
N MET A 128 12.17 0.62 12.18
CA MET A 128 12.76 0.80 10.86
C MET A 128 14.12 0.12 10.73
N ASN A 129 14.66 -0.53 11.77
CA ASN A 129 16.00 -1.12 11.76
C ASN A 129 16.23 -2.07 10.59
N LYS A 130 15.27 -2.96 10.31
CA LYS A 130 15.36 -3.88 9.15
C LYS A 130 15.40 -3.14 7.81
N VAL A 131 14.68 -2.03 7.70
CA VAL A 131 14.68 -1.20 6.48
C VAL A 131 16.03 -0.51 6.33
N HIS A 132 16.57 0.05 7.41
CA HIS A 132 17.89 0.68 7.43
C HIS A 132 19.00 -0.32 7.07
N GLN A 133 19.04 -1.48 7.73
CA GLN A 133 19.99 -2.56 7.43
C GLN A 133 19.94 -2.98 5.96
N LYS A 134 18.73 -3.12 5.40
CA LYS A 134 18.55 -3.51 4.00
C LYS A 134 19.01 -2.40 3.04
N ARG A 135 18.78 -1.13 3.37
CA ARG A 135 19.29 0.01 2.59
C ARG A 135 20.82 0.08 2.62
N GLU A 136 21.42 -0.08 3.79
CA GLU A 136 22.89 -0.13 3.93
C GLU A 136 23.49 -1.29 3.13
N TYR A 137 22.86 -2.46 3.17
CA TYR A 137 23.28 -3.59 2.34
C TYR A 137 23.32 -3.23 0.85
N PHE A 138 22.25 -2.63 0.31
CA PHE A 138 22.22 -2.24 -1.10
C PHE A 138 23.13 -1.05 -1.43
N ALA A 139 23.42 -0.17 -0.48
CA ALA A 139 24.41 0.89 -0.65
C ALA A 139 25.83 0.31 -0.80
N LYS A 140 26.15 -0.76 -0.06
CA LYS A 140 27.44 -1.46 -0.13
C LYS A 140 27.54 -2.47 -1.28
N ASN A 141 26.40 -2.96 -1.78
CA ASN A 141 26.30 -4.00 -2.81
C ASN A 141 25.40 -3.54 -3.97
N PRO A 142 25.81 -2.51 -4.74
CA PRO A 142 24.99 -1.95 -5.82
C PRO A 142 24.64 -2.96 -6.91
N GLU A 143 25.48 -3.96 -7.15
CA GLU A 143 25.23 -5.07 -8.07
C GLU A 143 24.04 -5.94 -7.63
N ALA A 144 23.77 -6.06 -6.32
CA ALA A 144 22.60 -6.78 -5.81
C ALA A 144 21.27 -6.09 -6.16
N LEU A 145 21.29 -4.80 -6.52
CA LEU A 145 20.10 -4.09 -7.04
C LEU A 145 19.71 -4.55 -8.44
N ASN A 146 20.65 -5.14 -9.20
CA ASN A 146 20.42 -5.59 -10.56
C ASN A 146 19.95 -7.05 -10.67
N LYS A 147 19.81 -7.76 -9.55
CA LYS A 147 19.23 -9.12 -9.55
C LYS A 147 17.81 -9.08 -10.11
N THR A 148 17.51 -10.06 -10.96
CA THR A 148 16.21 -10.28 -11.61
C THR A 148 15.11 -10.37 -10.55
N GLU A 149 14.20 -9.40 -10.54
CA GLU A 149 13.02 -9.42 -9.69
C GLU A 149 11.95 -10.33 -10.28
N MET A 150 11.04 -10.85 -9.44
CA MET A 150 9.83 -11.59 -9.88
C MET A 150 8.96 -10.80 -10.86
N VAL A 151 9.17 -9.48 -10.99
CA VAL A 151 8.50 -8.66 -12.00
C VAL A 151 8.79 -9.17 -13.42
N ASN A 152 9.98 -9.70 -13.67
CA ASN A 152 10.35 -10.22 -14.99
C ASN A 152 9.64 -11.55 -15.32
N SER A 153 9.10 -12.26 -14.32
CA SER A 153 8.25 -13.44 -14.55
C SER A 153 6.77 -13.11 -14.70
N LEU A 154 6.39 -11.83 -14.62
CA LEU A 154 5.01 -11.42 -14.87
C LEU A 154 4.76 -11.34 -16.38
N THR A 155 3.68 -11.95 -16.85
CA THR A 155 3.25 -11.93 -18.26
C THR A 155 2.62 -10.57 -18.64
N ILE A 156 3.36 -9.48 -18.44
CA ILE A 156 2.89 -8.10 -18.65
C ILE A 156 3.78 -7.35 -19.64
N ASN A 157 3.31 -6.18 -20.09
CA ASN A 157 4.01 -5.36 -21.08
C ASN A 157 5.45 -5.00 -20.64
N SER A 158 6.42 -5.16 -21.54
CA SER A 158 7.84 -4.93 -21.29
C SER A 158 8.18 -3.52 -20.79
N LYS A 159 7.50 -2.47 -21.29
CA LYS A 159 7.67 -1.09 -20.80
C LYS A 159 7.19 -0.94 -19.36
N ILE A 160 6.18 -1.71 -18.96
CA ILE A 160 5.69 -1.73 -17.58
C ILE A 160 6.69 -2.46 -16.69
N ILE A 161 7.23 -3.59 -17.14
CA ILE A 161 8.30 -4.33 -16.45
C ILE A 161 9.50 -3.42 -16.18
N GLU A 162 9.95 -2.66 -17.18
CA GLU A 162 11.07 -1.72 -17.03
C GLU A 162 10.80 -0.64 -15.97
N LYS A 163 9.61 -0.01 -16.01
CA LYS A 163 9.22 0.99 -15.01
C LYS A 163 9.16 0.41 -13.60
N LEU A 164 8.59 -0.79 -13.46
CA LEU A 164 8.52 -1.51 -12.18
C LEU A 164 9.92 -1.86 -11.67
N ASN A 165 10.81 -2.32 -12.53
CA ASN A 165 12.20 -2.59 -12.16
C ASN A 165 12.92 -1.31 -11.70
N ASN A 166 12.76 -0.19 -12.40
CA ASN A 166 13.35 1.09 -12.00
C ASN A 166 12.76 1.61 -10.68
N PHE A 167 11.47 1.40 -10.45
CA PHE A 167 10.81 1.68 -9.17
C PHE A 167 11.40 0.83 -8.04
N LEU A 168 11.50 -0.50 -8.22
CA LEU A 168 12.03 -1.41 -7.21
C LEU A 168 13.49 -1.11 -6.89
N LYS A 169 14.32 -0.78 -7.89
CA LYS A 169 15.71 -0.34 -7.69
C LYS A 169 15.78 0.92 -6.83
N SER A 170 14.99 1.94 -7.17
CA SER A 170 14.93 3.20 -6.42
C SER A 170 14.47 2.96 -4.97
N PHE A 171 13.43 2.15 -4.79
CA PHE A 171 12.90 1.77 -3.49
C PHE A 171 13.94 1.06 -2.62
N LYS A 172 14.63 0.05 -3.16
CA LYS A 172 15.69 -0.69 -2.46
C LYS A 172 16.87 0.22 -2.08
N ALA A 173 17.23 1.14 -2.96
CA ALA A 173 18.25 2.16 -2.70
C ALA A 173 17.81 3.25 -1.72
N GLY A 174 16.54 3.23 -1.26
CA GLY A 174 15.99 4.26 -0.38
C GLY A 174 15.82 5.62 -1.04
N LYS A 175 15.85 5.68 -2.37
CA LYS A 175 15.69 6.90 -3.17
C LYS A 175 14.23 7.06 -3.61
N ASN A 176 13.79 8.30 -3.76
CA ASN A 176 12.51 8.55 -4.40
C ASN A 176 12.57 8.05 -5.85
N TYR A 177 11.57 7.28 -6.26
CA TYR A 177 11.42 6.93 -7.67
C TYR A 177 11.00 8.17 -8.44
N GLU A 178 11.84 8.59 -9.36
CA GLU A 178 11.47 9.59 -10.37
C GLU A 178 11.08 8.84 -11.64
N VAL A 179 9.89 9.13 -12.15
CA VAL A 179 9.52 8.66 -13.49
C VAL A 179 10.52 9.29 -14.44
N VAL A 180 11.41 8.48 -15.01
CA VAL A 180 12.29 8.92 -16.09
C VAL A 180 11.35 9.46 -17.17
N LYS A 181 11.31 10.79 -17.31
CA LYS A 181 10.59 11.45 -18.40
C LYS A 181 11.30 10.95 -19.64
N GLN A 182 10.72 9.97 -20.32
CA GLN A 182 11.14 9.62 -21.67
C GLN A 182 11.14 10.94 -22.42
N PHE A 183 12.32 11.40 -22.84
CA PHE A 183 12.43 12.54 -23.72
C PHE A 183 11.44 12.27 -24.85
N LYS A 184 10.42 13.14 -24.98
CA LYS A 184 9.59 13.14 -26.18
C LYS A 184 10.57 13.21 -27.33
N GLU A 185 10.66 12.18 -28.14
CA GLU A 185 11.29 12.23 -29.46
C GLU A 185 10.50 13.23 -30.30
N LYS A 186 10.74 14.52 -30.06
CA LYS A 186 10.14 15.61 -30.83
C LYS A 186 10.85 15.80 -32.18
N ASN A 187 11.80 14.93 -32.53
CA ASN A 187 12.60 15.05 -33.75
C ASN A 187 12.65 13.79 -34.63
N LEU A 188 11.97 12.68 -34.30
CA LEU A 188 11.95 11.50 -35.19
C LEU A 188 11.01 11.68 -36.39
N PHE A 189 9.94 12.45 -36.24
CA PHE A 189 8.99 12.72 -37.34
C PHE A 189 9.45 13.82 -38.31
N LYS A 190 10.36 14.73 -37.90
CA LYS A 190 10.93 15.73 -38.82
C LYS A 190 12.00 15.14 -39.75
N THR A 191 12.74 14.13 -39.30
CA THR A 191 13.80 13.51 -40.11
C THR A 191 13.26 12.46 -41.08
N LEU A 192 12.14 11.80 -40.75
CA LEU A 192 11.45 10.87 -41.67
C LEU A 192 10.71 11.61 -42.80
N ASP A 193 10.06 12.74 -42.51
CA ASP A 193 9.39 13.55 -43.54
C ASP A 193 10.38 14.21 -44.52
N MET A 194 11.56 14.65 -44.04
CA MET A 194 12.59 15.22 -44.91
C MET A 194 13.25 14.17 -45.82
N LYS A 195 13.38 12.92 -45.38
CA LYS A 195 13.90 11.83 -46.23
C LYS A 195 12.86 11.36 -47.26
N ALA A 196 11.58 11.29 -46.89
CA ALA A 196 10.49 10.94 -47.80
C ALA A 196 10.32 11.97 -48.93
N LYS A 197 10.38 13.28 -48.63
CA LYS A 197 10.31 14.33 -49.66
C LYS A 197 11.53 14.39 -50.58
N LYS A 198 12.71 13.99 -50.10
CA LYS A 198 13.94 14.00 -50.91
C LYS A 198 14.03 12.80 -51.87
N GLN A 199 13.36 11.68 -51.55
CA GLN A 199 13.26 10.53 -52.47
C GLN A 199 12.19 10.72 -53.54
N SER A 200 11.09 11.41 -53.25
CA SER A 200 10.04 11.69 -54.26
C SER A 200 10.41 12.77 -55.28
N SER A 201 11.44 13.59 -55.00
CA SER A 201 11.91 14.64 -55.91
C SER A 201 13.07 14.22 -56.82
N ILE A 202 13.50 12.95 -56.75
CA ILE A 202 14.58 12.39 -57.59
C ILE A 202 14.01 11.38 -58.61
N SER A 203 12.72 11.03 -58.54
CA SER A 203 12.01 10.27 -59.56
C SER A 203 10.95 11.12 -60.28
N MET A 204 11.41 12.06 -61.10
CA MET A 204 10.70 12.54 -62.30
C MET A 204 11.74 12.76 -63.39
#